data_AF-A0A5J9WHD0-F1
#
_entry.id   AF-A0A5J9WHD0-F1
#
_cell.length_a   1.000
_cell.length_b   1.000
_cell.length_c   1.000
_cell.angle_alpha   90.00
_cell.angle_beta   90.00
_cell.angle_gamma   90.00
#
_symmetry.space_group_name_H-M   'P 1'
#
loop_
_entity.id
_entity.type
_entity.pdbx_description
1 polymer ?
#
loop_
_entity_poly.entity_id
_entity_poly.type
_entity_poly.pdbx_seq_one_letter_code
_entity_poly.pdbx_strand_id
1 'polypeptide(L)'
;MVLVMRDGSSGVIRGRGRSDGIADGSGSGMHGRHGGVVDSGNDAVGGDHSDVSRSQSSRLEAFVNSLLSSPRRQVPAGSGGAARPSSIHDDADKDAHDDADEDDDEDAKEDEDEDAKEDKDEDAKEDDDADEDADDDEDAGAEIEEADWGGVDIDTELRCFCGPQPRRKVCYAGKDTGRRFYGCPLEEDEEQCKFVRWVDESWPERAQKSFVNLWRTARLFRNDGERTRAELNVSTALRNEALEEKESLTRETQLEIARTKTLAACVCRMYQGKMRREASERAKIALEKEKVALEKEKAVSEKERA
;
A
#
# COMPACT_ATOMS: atom_id res chain seq x y z
N MET A 1 44.10 -42.91 33.21
CA MET A 1 45.52 -43.11 32.82
C MET A 1 45.56 -43.02 31.30
N VAL A 2 46.27 -42.01 30.78
CA VAL A 2 46.89 -41.92 29.43
C VAL A 2 45.91 -41.98 28.22
N LEU A 3 45.68 -40.87 27.49
CA LEU A 3 46.46 -40.37 26.32
C LEU A 3 46.40 -41.39 25.15
N VAL A 4 46.03 -41.08 23.91
CA VAL A 4 46.71 -40.19 22.94
C VAL A 4 45.90 -40.17 21.63
N MET A 5 45.70 -38.97 21.07
CA MET A 5 45.86 -38.49 19.67
C MET A 5 45.57 -39.39 18.46
N ARG A 6 45.02 -38.80 17.37
CA ARG A 6 45.75 -38.22 16.20
C ARG A 6 44.75 -37.70 15.16
N ASP A 7 44.94 -36.46 14.69
CA ASP A 7 45.36 -36.03 13.33
C ASP A 7 44.42 -36.53 12.21
N GLY A 8 43.94 -35.75 11.24
CA GLY A 8 44.31 -34.46 10.67
C GLY A 8 43.97 -34.47 9.16
N SER A 9 43.98 -33.28 8.54
CA SER A 9 43.97 -33.02 7.08
C SER A 9 42.64 -33.16 6.32
N SER A 10 42.34 -32.46 5.22
CA SER A 10 42.84 -31.24 4.54
C SER A 10 42.01 -31.11 3.24
N GLY A 11 41.61 -29.88 2.87
CA GLY A 11 41.28 -29.48 1.49
C GLY A 11 39.90 -29.89 0.96
N VAL A 12 39.23 -29.19 0.03
CA VAL A 12 39.65 -28.13 -0.90
C VAL A 12 38.40 -27.29 -1.24
N ILE A 13 38.53 -25.97 -1.16
CA ILE A 13 37.58 -25.00 -1.74
C ILE A 13 37.99 -24.76 -3.21
N ARG A 14 37.10 -25.08 -4.13
CA ARG A 14 37.02 -24.57 -5.52
C ARG A 14 35.53 -24.48 -5.83
N GLY A 15 34.95 -23.44 -6.39
CA GLY A 15 35.51 -22.36 -7.20
C GLY A 15 34.48 -22.10 -8.31
N ARG A 16 33.95 -20.87 -8.32
CA ARG A 16 32.95 -20.29 -9.23
C ARG A 16 33.08 -20.73 -10.70
N GLY A 17 31.92 -20.88 -11.35
CA GLY A 17 31.76 -20.83 -12.80
C GLY A 17 30.43 -20.18 -13.18
N ARG A 18 30.44 -18.86 -13.35
CA ARG A 18 29.42 -18.11 -14.11
C ARG A 18 29.76 -18.26 -15.60
N SER A 19 28.76 -18.47 -16.44
CA SER A 19 28.84 -18.08 -17.85
C SER A 19 27.45 -17.72 -18.36
N ASP A 20 27.35 -16.45 -18.76
CA ASP A 20 26.27 -15.82 -19.50
C ASP A 20 26.05 -16.49 -20.86
N GLY A 21 24.80 -16.46 -21.34
CA GLY A 21 24.42 -16.89 -22.68
C GLY A 21 23.09 -16.27 -23.10
N ILE A 22 23.19 -15.04 -23.62
CA ILE A 22 22.14 -14.31 -24.36
C ILE A 22 22.27 -14.68 -25.85
N ALA A 23 21.15 -14.98 -26.51
CA ALA A 23 20.81 -14.81 -27.93
C ALA A 23 19.65 -15.78 -28.27
N ASP A 24 18.69 -15.53 -29.14
CA ASP A 24 18.22 -14.37 -29.88
C ASP A 24 16.87 -14.77 -30.52
N GLY A 25 16.00 -13.79 -30.71
CA GLY A 25 15.03 -13.67 -31.81
C GLY A 25 14.27 -14.90 -32.33
N SER A 26 12.95 -14.88 -32.12
CA SER A 26 12.01 -15.52 -33.06
C SER A 26 10.79 -14.63 -33.23
N GLY A 27 10.83 -13.86 -34.32
CA GLY A 27 9.72 -13.05 -34.79
C GLY A 27 8.66 -13.92 -35.47
N SER A 28 7.42 -13.71 -35.08
CA SER A 28 6.20 -14.18 -35.75
C SER A 28 5.19 -13.05 -35.47
N GLY A 29 4.65 -12.33 -36.44
CA GLY A 29 3.97 -12.81 -37.63
C GLY A 29 2.52 -12.31 -37.55
N MET A 30 2.32 -10.98 -37.58
CA MET A 30 0.95 -10.42 -37.55
C MET A 30 0.43 -10.16 -38.95
N HIS A 31 -0.70 -10.79 -39.21
CA HIS A 31 -1.43 -10.80 -40.45
C HIS A 31 -2.25 -9.52 -40.63
N GLY A 32 -2.20 -8.99 -41.85
CA GLY A 32 -3.36 -8.69 -42.70
C GLY A 32 -4.57 -7.93 -42.12
N ARG A 33 -4.78 -6.75 -42.71
CA ARG A 33 -6.04 -6.25 -43.30
C ARG A 33 -7.25 -6.10 -42.37
N HIS A 34 -7.72 -4.87 -42.20
CA HIS A 34 -9.11 -4.50 -42.52
C HIS A 34 -9.15 -3.04 -42.98
N GLY A 35 -9.67 -2.83 -44.19
CA GLY A 35 -10.15 -1.54 -44.66
C GLY A 35 -11.61 -1.35 -44.29
N GLY A 36 -12.05 -0.10 -44.22
CA GLY A 36 -13.44 0.23 -43.95
C GLY A 36 -13.61 1.73 -43.74
N VAL A 37 -13.51 2.49 -44.83
CA VAL A 37 -13.98 3.87 -44.90
C VAL A 37 -15.50 3.80 -45.03
N VAL A 38 -16.24 4.30 -44.04
CA VAL A 38 -17.61 4.78 -44.24
C VAL A 38 -17.77 6.15 -43.58
N ASP A 39 -18.08 7.08 -44.45
CA ASP A 39 -18.51 8.45 -44.20
C ASP A 39 -20.01 8.40 -43.90
N SER A 40 -20.45 9.02 -42.80
CA SER A 40 -21.83 9.44 -42.57
C SER A 40 -21.84 10.42 -41.41
N GLY A 41 -22.05 11.70 -41.73
CA GLY A 41 -22.44 12.70 -40.74
C GLY A 41 -23.82 12.40 -40.16
N ASN A 42 -24.10 12.89 -38.95
CA ASN A 42 -24.98 14.03 -38.76
C ASN A 42 -25.12 14.40 -37.28
N ASP A 43 -25.46 15.67 -37.08
CA ASP A 43 -26.25 16.26 -35.99
C ASP A 43 -25.63 16.51 -34.62
N ALA A 44 -25.42 17.82 -34.43
CA ALA A 44 -25.27 18.51 -33.17
C ALA A 44 -26.55 18.40 -32.31
N VAL A 45 -26.37 18.00 -31.04
CA VAL A 45 -27.21 18.45 -29.93
C VAL A 45 -26.27 18.73 -28.76
N GLY A 46 -26.19 19.99 -28.35
CA GLY A 46 -25.49 20.41 -27.15
C GLY A 46 -26.25 20.00 -25.90
N GLY A 47 -25.52 19.54 -24.90
CA GLY A 47 -26.01 19.29 -23.54
C GLY A 47 -24.87 19.52 -22.56
N ASP A 48 -24.87 20.70 -21.94
CA ASP A 48 -24.02 21.06 -20.81
C ASP A 48 -24.27 20.10 -19.64
N HIS A 49 -23.27 19.30 -19.28
CA HIS A 49 -23.22 18.52 -18.05
C HIS A 49 -21.94 18.85 -17.28
N SER A 50 -21.87 20.08 -16.78
CA SER A 50 -20.81 20.52 -15.88
C SER A 50 -21.40 20.94 -14.54
N ASP A 51 -21.89 20.00 -13.72
CA ASP A 51 -22.13 20.28 -12.30
C ASP A 51 -22.18 19.07 -11.33
N VAL A 52 -21.93 17.83 -11.79
CA VAL A 52 -22.01 16.63 -10.91
C VAL A 52 -20.66 16.19 -10.34
N SER A 53 -19.54 16.83 -10.70
CA SER A 53 -18.20 16.44 -10.20
C SER A 53 -17.71 17.21 -8.97
N ARG A 54 -18.42 18.25 -8.51
CA ARG A 54 -18.01 19.08 -7.37
C ARG A 54 -18.45 18.57 -5.99
N SER A 55 -19.40 17.63 -5.93
CA SER A 55 -19.97 17.16 -4.65
C SER A 55 -19.18 16.01 -4.01
N GLN A 56 -18.51 15.16 -4.79
CA GLN A 56 -17.80 13.98 -4.22
C GLN A 56 -16.40 14.31 -3.68
N SER A 57 -15.70 15.30 -4.25
CA SER A 57 -14.37 15.72 -3.77
C SER A 57 -14.42 16.36 -2.38
N SER A 58 -15.52 17.04 -2.04
CA SER A 58 -15.68 17.68 -0.73
C SER A 58 -15.89 16.67 0.41
N ARG A 59 -16.44 15.48 0.14
CA ARG A 59 -16.69 14.44 1.16
C ARG A 59 -15.42 13.68 1.52
N LEU A 60 -14.55 13.41 0.55
CA LEU A 60 -13.26 12.76 0.78
C LEU A 60 -12.26 13.67 1.52
N GLU A 61 -12.21 14.96 1.21
CA GLU A 61 -11.34 15.90 1.94
C GLU A 61 -11.79 16.12 3.39
N ALA A 62 -13.10 16.09 3.68
CA ALA A 62 -13.63 16.19 5.04
C ALA A 62 -13.29 14.96 5.89
N PHE A 63 -13.28 13.76 5.31
CA PHE A 63 -12.92 12.53 6.01
C PHE A 63 -11.42 12.46 6.35
N VAL A 64 -10.56 12.85 5.40
CA VAL A 64 -9.10 12.86 5.60
C VAL A 64 -8.68 13.92 6.65
N ASN A 65 -9.32 15.10 6.66
CA ASN A 65 -9.02 16.14 7.65
C ASN A 65 -9.52 15.80 9.08
N SER A 66 -10.55 14.97 9.20
CA SER A 66 -11.05 14.48 10.50
C SER A 66 -10.07 13.52 11.17
N LEU A 67 -9.42 12.64 10.39
CA LEU A 67 -8.42 11.70 10.92
C LEU A 67 -7.11 12.37 11.37
N LEU A 68 -6.77 13.52 10.79
CA LEU A 68 -5.54 14.27 11.11
C LEU A 68 -5.70 15.23 12.31
N SER A 69 -6.93 15.47 12.79
CA SER A 69 -7.23 16.44 13.84
C SER A 69 -7.47 15.83 15.24
N SER A 70 -7.21 14.54 15.44
CA SER A 70 -7.35 13.92 16.76
C SER A 70 -6.35 14.47 17.78
N PRO A 71 -6.80 14.95 18.96
CA PRO A 71 -5.92 15.50 19.98
C PRO A 71 -5.05 14.42 20.62
N ARG A 72 -3.74 14.62 20.50
CA ARG A 72 -2.66 13.85 21.12
C ARG A 72 -2.88 13.74 22.63
N ARG A 73 -3.27 12.56 23.13
CA ARG A 73 -3.25 12.24 24.57
C ARG A 73 -1.83 12.44 25.10
N GLN A 74 -1.65 13.41 25.99
CA GLN A 74 -0.41 13.59 26.75
C GLN A 74 -0.33 12.51 27.82
N VAL A 75 0.80 11.79 27.85
CA VAL A 75 1.14 10.85 28.92
C VAL A 75 1.93 11.62 29.97
N PRO A 76 1.52 11.64 31.26
CA PRO A 76 2.26 12.37 32.28
C PRO A 76 3.52 11.60 32.72
N ALA A 77 4.61 12.35 32.88
CA ALA A 77 5.89 11.88 33.34
C ALA A 77 5.87 11.50 34.83
N GLY A 78 6.31 10.27 35.14
CA GLY A 78 6.58 9.83 36.49
C GLY A 78 7.90 10.42 37.02
N SER A 79 7.83 11.05 38.20
CA SER A 79 8.99 11.36 39.03
C SER A 79 8.74 10.80 40.43
N GLY A 80 9.76 10.14 40.98
CA GLY A 80 9.69 9.41 42.25
C GLY A 80 9.75 10.30 43.48
N GLY A 81 9.39 9.72 44.63
CA GLY A 81 9.56 10.37 45.93
C GLY A 81 9.09 9.47 47.08
N ALA A 82 9.95 9.31 48.08
CA ALA A 82 9.88 8.38 49.20
C ALA A 82 8.74 8.59 50.23
N ALA A 83 8.18 7.46 50.67
CA ALA A 83 7.96 7.01 52.06
C ALA A 83 7.39 7.94 53.18
N ARG A 84 6.36 7.36 53.84
CA ARG A 84 5.87 7.47 55.26
C ARG A 84 4.71 8.48 55.53
N PRO A 85 3.98 8.36 56.67
CA PRO A 85 2.87 7.42 56.87
C PRO A 85 1.57 8.06 57.44
N SER A 86 0.47 7.31 57.36
CA SER A 86 -0.73 7.26 58.23
C SER A 86 -1.24 8.54 58.93
N SER A 87 -2.46 8.98 58.58
CA SER A 87 -3.47 9.42 59.57
C SER A 87 -4.86 9.52 58.93
N ILE A 88 -5.79 8.79 59.53
CA ILE A 88 -7.24 8.95 59.45
C ILE A 88 -7.64 10.38 59.83
N HIS A 89 -8.61 10.98 59.14
CA HIS A 89 -9.68 11.81 59.72
C HIS A 89 -10.79 12.04 58.68
N ASP A 90 -12.00 11.65 59.07
CA ASP A 90 -13.30 12.02 58.52
C ASP A 90 -13.58 13.54 58.65
N ASP A 91 -14.50 14.04 57.80
CA ASP A 91 -15.44 15.18 57.99
C ASP A 91 -15.72 15.82 56.59
N ALA A 92 -16.87 15.57 55.96
CA ALA A 92 -18.19 16.19 56.17
C ALA A 92 -18.45 17.42 55.26
N ASP A 93 -19.52 17.30 54.48
CA ASP A 93 -20.45 18.30 53.94
C ASP A 93 -19.97 19.46 53.04
N LYS A 94 -20.57 19.56 51.83
CA LYS A 94 -21.51 20.64 51.45
C LYS A 94 -21.87 20.66 49.96
N ASP A 95 -23.16 20.44 49.71
CA ASP A 95 -24.12 21.28 48.95
C ASP A 95 -23.64 22.09 47.72
N ALA A 96 -24.24 21.77 46.56
CA ALA A 96 -24.97 22.69 45.65
C ALA A 96 -25.26 21.90 44.34
N HIS A 97 -26.50 21.47 44.05
CA HIS A 97 -27.64 22.23 43.51
C HIS A 97 -27.39 22.95 42.17
N ASP A 98 -28.22 22.53 41.20
CA ASP A 98 -28.89 23.29 40.14
C ASP A 98 -28.22 23.56 38.78
N ASP A 99 -29.11 23.63 37.78
CA ASP A 99 -28.99 23.96 36.35
C ASP A 99 -28.82 22.72 35.44
N ALA A 100 -29.86 22.03 34.95
CA ALA A 100 -31.15 22.46 34.38
C ALA A 100 -30.99 23.40 33.17
N ASP A 101 -30.93 22.80 31.99
CA ASP A 101 -31.32 23.30 30.65
C ASP A 101 -31.56 21.98 29.85
N GLU A 102 -32.76 21.45 29.58
CA GLU A 102 -34.01 22.02 29.05
C GLU A 102 -33.80 22.92 27.83
N ASP A 103 -33.64 22.26 26.67
CA ASP A 103 -34.07 22.68 25.34
C ASP A 103 -34.40 21.33 24.61
N ASP A 104 -35.64 20.82 24.53
CA ASP A 104 -36.85 21.39 23.91
C ASP A 104 -36.50 22.13 22.60
N ASP A 105 -37.07 21.87 21.43
CA ASP A 105 -38.00 20.87 20.92
C ASP A 105 -38.06 21.16 19.39
N GLU A 106 -38.79 20.35 18.65
CA GLU A 106 -39.43 20.70 17.36
C GLU A 106 -38.69 20.44 16.03
N ASP A 107 -39.24 19.42 15.34
CA ASP A 107 -39.82 19.54 14.01
C ASP A 107 -38.95 19.99 12.84
N ALA A 108 -38.59 19.03 11.99
CA ALA A 108 -38.80 19.22 10.54
C ALA A 108 -38.79 17.88 9.77
N LYS A 109 -40.02 17.44 9.49
CA LYS A 109 -40.49 16.91 8.20
C LYS A 109 -40.06 15.51 7.78
N GLU A 110 -41.03 14.63 8.00
CA GLU A 110 -41.50 13.62 7.05
C GLU A 110 -41.48 14.17 5.61
N ASP A 111 -40.55 13.67 4.79
CA ASP A 111 -40.69 13.67 3.34
C ASP A 111 -41.04 12.22 2.95
N GLU A 112 -42.35 11.98 2.89
CA GLU A 112 -42.97 10.84 2.20
C GLU A 112 -42.82 11.03 0.69
N ASP A 113 -41.70 10.58 0.13
CA ASP A 113 -41.62 10.36 -1.32
C ASP A 113 -41.98 8.90 -1.62
N GLU A 114 -43.30 8.66 -1.62
CA GLU A 114 -43.92 7.58 -2.39
C GLU A 114 -43.75 7.87 -3.88
N ASP A 115 -42.69 7.35 -4.50
CA ASP A 115 -42.67 7.16 -5.95
C ASP A 115 -42.41 5.70 -6.29
N ALA A 116 -43.54 5.00 -6.39
CA ALA A 116 -43.68 3.71 -7.01
C ALA A 116 -43.22 3.78 -8.48
N LYS A 117 -42.07 3.19 -8.78
CA LYS A 117 -41.83 2.53 -10.06
C LYS A 117 -41.22 1.16 -9.81
N GLU A 118 -42.11 0.17 -9.86
CA GLU A 118 -41.79 -1.21 -10.14
C GLU A 118 -41.19 -1.30 -11.56
N ASP A 119 -39.90 -0.98 -11.69
CA ASP A 119 -39.12 -1.42 -12.86
C ASP A 119 -38.70 -2.86 -12.58
N LYS A 120 -39.64 -3.72 -12.97
CA LYS A 120 -39.56 -5.15 -13.04
C LYS A 120 -38.64 -5.54 -14.20
N ASP A 121 -37.33 -5.31 -14.02
CA ASP A 121 -36.32 -5.90 -14.89
C ASP A 121 -35.98 -7.30 -14.34
N GLU A 122 -36.83 -8.25 -14.73
CA GLU A 122 -36.52 -9.68 -14.77
C GLU A 122 -35.46 -9.93 -15.86
N ASP A 123 -34.29 -9.31 -15.76
CA ASP A 123 -33.13 -9.75 -16.53
C ASP A 123 -32.38 -10.79 -15.71
N ALA A 124 -32.86 -12.02 -15.93
CA ALA A 124 -32.16 -13.26 -15.71
C ALA A 124 -30.70 -13.13 -16.16
N LYS A 125 -29.82 -12.88 -15.19
CA LYS A 125 -28.49 -13.46 -15.20
C LYS A 125 -28.39 -14.33 -13.96
N GLU A 126 -28.82 -15.57 -14.16
CA GLU A 126 -28.14 -16.72 -13.60
C GLU A 126 -26.68 -16.61 -14.01
N ASP A 127 -25.91 -15.77 -13.31
CA ASP A 127 -24.48 -15.96 -13.25
C ASP A 127 -24.33 -17.18 -12.35
N ASP A 128 -24.36 -18.32 -13.04
CA ASP A 128 -23.82 -19.59 -12.59
C ASP A 128 -22.36 -19.34 -12.17
N ASP A 129 -22.15 -18.81 -10.96
CA ASP A 129 -20.96 -19.07 -10.17
C ASP A 129 -21.06 -20.53 -9.67
N ALA A 130 -21.20 -21.44 -10.64
CA ALA A 130 -20.55 -22.72 -10.57
C ALA A 130 -19.05 -22.40 -10.58
N ASP A 131 -18.53 -22.04 -9.40
CA ASP A 131 -17.23 -22.54 -8.96
C ASP A 131 -17.38 -24.08 -8.99
N GLU A 132 -17.32 -24.62 -10.20
CA GLU A 132 -16.64 -25.87 -10.44
C GLU A 132 -15.27 -25.65 -9.80
N ASP A 133 -15.14 -26.04 -8.54
CA ASP A 133 -13.89 -26.43 -7.90
C ASP A 133 -13.29 -27.56 -8.76
N ALA A 134 -12.88 -27.18 -9.96
CA ALA A 134 -12.16 -27.98 -10.91
C ALA A 134 -10.76 -28.07 -10.34
N ASP A 135 -10.52 -29.21 -9.70
CA ASP A 135 -9.21 -29.86 -9.69
C ASP A 135 -8.08 -28.99 -9.13
N ASP A 136 -8.10 -28.77 -7.81
CA ASP A 136 -6.86 -28.68 -7.03
C ASP A 136 -6.78 -29.85 -6.04
N ASP A 137 -6.85 -31.04 -6.64
CA ASP A 137 -6.31 -32.29 -6.08
C ASP A 137 -4.77 -32.36 -6.26
N GLU A 138 -4.10 -31.25 -6.59
CA GLU A 138 -2.63 -31.12 -6.61
C GLU A 138 -2.04 -30.63 -5.27
N ASP A 139 -2.80 -30.64 -4.18
CA ASP A 139 -2.18 -30.87 -2.86
C ASP A 139 -1.95 -32.38 -2.71
N ALA A 140 -1.12 -32.92 -3.61
CA ALA A 140 -0.58 -34.26 -3.56
C ALA A 140 0.15 -34.39 -2.22
N GLY A 141 -0.56 -34.92 -1.23
CA GLY A 141 -0.03 -35.51 -0.02
C GLY A 141 1.16 -34.80 0.59
N ALA A 142 1.01 -33.52 0.98
CA ALA A 142 1.94 -32.92 1.91
C ALA A 142 2.20 -33.92 3.06
N GLU A 143 3.46 -34.28 3.27
CA GLU A 143 3.86 -35.32 4.21
C GLU A 143 4.34 -34.61 5.48
N ILE A 144 3.70 -34.87 6.61
CA ILE A 144 4.28 -34.42 7.88
C ILE A 144 5.36 -35.43 8.25
N GLU A 145 6.60 -34.95 8.42
CA GLU A 145 7.66 -35.74 9.04
C GLU A 145 7.36 -35.88 10.54
N GLU A 146 6.82 -37.04 10.93
CA GLU A 146 6.78 -37.44 12.33
C GLU A 146 8.15 -37.97 12.75
N ALA A 147 8.72 -37.42 13.84
CA ALA A 147 10.06 -37.79 14.32
C ALA A 147 10.23 -39.30 14.58
N ASP A 148 9.14 -39.96 14.99
CA ASP A 148 9.12 -41.39 15.31
C ASP A 148 8.54 -42.26 14.18
N TRP A 149 8.08 -41.66 13.08
CA TRP A 149 7.42 -42.34 11.98
C TRP A 149 7.82 -41.77 10.61
N GLY A 150 8.96 -42.25 10.09
CA GLY A 150 9.47 -41.85 8.79
C GLY A 150 10.54 -42.79 8.24
N GLY A 151 11.02 -42.50 7.03
CA GLY A 151 12.08 -43.25 6.36
C GLY A 151 11.62 -44.54 5.67
N VAL A 152 12.56 -45.20 4.99
CA VAL A 152 12.32 -46.46 4.29
C VAL A 152 12.15 -47.58 5.32
N ASP A 153 11.07 -48.35 5.18
CA ASP A 153 10.84 -49.51 6.03
C ASP A 153 11.68 -50.69 5.50
N ILE A 154 12.79 -50.97 6.19
CA ILE A 154 13.71 -52.06 5.83
C ILE A 154 13.23 -53.43 6.32
N ASP A 155 12.32 -53.46 7.30
CA ASP A 155 11.86 -54.68 7.95
C ASP A 155 10.63 -55.26 7.21
N THR A 156 9.94 -54.45 6.44
CA THR A 156 8.80 -54.90 5.63
C THR A 156 9.24 -55.62 4.35
N GLU A 157 8.55 -56.72 4.05
CA GLU A 157 8.67 -57.45 2.77
C GLU A 157 7.91 -56.75 1.64
N LEU A 158 7.13 -55.72 1.96
CA LEU A 158 6.39 -54.93 0.97
C LEU A 158 7.34 -54.22 0.01
N ARG A 159 6.93 -54.13 -1.26
CA ARG A 159 7.62 -53.37 -2.30
C ARG A 159 6.59 -52.52 -3.03
N CYS A 160 6.98 -51.30 -3.38
CA CYS A 160 6.17 -50.49 -4.28
C CYS A 160 6.22 -51.06 -5.70
N PHE A 161 5.40 -50.55 -6.62
CA PHE A 161 5.39 -51.03 -8.01
C PHE A 161 6.71 -50.79 -8.75
N CYS A 162 7.56 -49.87 -8.26
CA CYS A 162 8.89 -49.63 -8.80
C CYS A 162 9.92 -50.68 -8.34
N GLY A 163 9.63 -51.48 -7.30
CA GLY A 163 10.51 -52.51 -6.74
C GLY A 163 11.23 -52.20 -5.41
N PRO A 164 11.60 -50.93 -5.09
CA PRO A 164 12.13 -50.57 -3.78
C PRO A 164 11.17 -50.82 -2.61
N GLN A 165 11.73 -50.86 -1.40
CA GLN A 165 10.96 -50.89 -0.15
C GLN A 165 10.22 -49.57 0.05
N PRO A 166 8.98 -49.60 0.56
CA PRO A 166 8.18 -48.41 0.73
C PRO A 166 8.70 -47.49 1.83
N ARG A 167 8.36 -46.22 1.73
CA ARG A 167 8.62 -45.21 2.76
C ARG A 167 7.41 -45.10 3.69
N ARG A 168 7.66 -44.92 4.99
CA ARG A 168 6.64 -44.59 5.98
C ARG A 168 6.30 -43.11 5.87
N LYS A 169 5.03 -42.82 5.64
CA LYS A 169 4.48 -41.48 5.43
C LYS A 169 3.26 -41.24 6.32
N VAL A 170 2.91 -39.98 6.53
CA VAL A 170 1.70 -39.54 7.23
C VAL A 170 0.90 -38.62 6.31
N CYS A 171 -0.41 -38.86 6.19
CA CYS A 171 -1.28 -38.07 5.34
C CYS A 171 -1.59 -36.70 5.99
N TYR A 172 -1.32 -35.59 5.30
CA TYR A 172 -1.63 -34.22 5.77
C TYR A 172 -2.84 -33.59 5.09
N ALA A 173 -3.79 -34.36 4.56
CA ALA A 173 -4.93 -33.75 3.90
C ALA A 173 -6.19 -34.61 3.95
N GLY A 174 -7.33 -33.93 3.86
CA GLY A 174 -8.64 -34.55 3.66
C GLY A 174 -9.07 -35.48 4.80
N LYS A 175 -9.85 -36.51 4.45
CA LYS A 175 -10.50 -37.41 5.42
C LYS A 175 -9.54 -38.32 6.19
N ASP A 176 -8.34 -38.53 5.66
CA ASP A 176 -7.32 -39.46 6.18
C ASP A 176 -6.19 -38.74 6.91
N THR A 177 -6.39 -37.47 7.24
CA THR A 177 -5.43 -36.63 7.98
C THR A 177 -4.90 -37.34 9.23
N GLY A 178 -3.58 -37.32 9.37
CA GLY A 178 -2.85 -37.94 10.48
C GLY A 178 -2.75 -39.47 10.41
N ARG A 179 -3.29 -40.14 9.38
CA ARG A 179 -3.14 -41.59 9.22
C ARG A 179 -1.80 -41.94 8.59
N ARG A 180 -1.22 -43.04 9.08
CA ARG A 180 0.06 -43.56 8.60
C ARG A 180 -0.13 -44.52 7.43
N PHE A 181 0.71 -44.39 6.42
CA PHE A 181 0.72 -45.26 5.26
C PHE A 181 2.14 -45.55 4.74
N TYR A 182 2.26 -46.65 4.02
CA TYR A 182 3.41 -46.96 3.19
C TYR A 182 3.20 -46.39 1.79
N GLY A 183 4.11 -45.52 1.36
CA GLY A 183 4.12 -44.90 0.04
C GLY A 183 5.34 -45.30 -0.78
N CYS A 184 5.36 -44.90 -2.05
CA CYS A 184 6.56 -44.97 -2.87
C CYS A 184 7.70 -44.16 -2.21
N PRO A 185 8.95 -44.67 -2.16
CA PRO A 185 10.07 -43.93 -1.58
C PRO A 185 10.68 -42.88 -2.51
N LEU A 186 10.36 -42.92 -3.81
CA LEU A 186 10.81 -41.91 -4.79
C LEU A 186 10.22 -40.54 -4.45
N GLU A 187 10.89 -39.44 -4.81
CA GLU A 187 10.40 -38.07 -4.58
C GLU A 187 9.37 -37.66 -5.65
N GLU A 188 8.55 -36.64 -5.39
CA GLU A 188 7.48 -36.21 -6.32
C GLU A 188 8.00 -35.75 -7.68
N ASP A 189 9.25 -35.28 -7.73
CA ASP A 189 9.96 -34.90 -8.96
C ASP A 189 10.35 -36.11 -9.83
N GLU A 190 10.28 -37.32 -9.27
CA GLU A 190 10.51 -38.59 -9.95
C GLU A 190 9.16 -39.29 -10.22
N GLU A 191 9.09 -40.22 -11.19
CA GLU A 191 7.87 -40.99 -11.48
C GLU A 191 7.45 -41.88 -10.29
N GLN A 192 6.84 -41.29 -9.26
CA GLN A 192 6.28 -42.00 -8.13
C GLN A 192 5.13 -42.88 -8.61
N CYS A 193 5.20 -44.17 -8.30
CA CYS A 193 4.05 -45.03 -8.46
C CYS A 193 2.97 -44.71 -7.41
N LYS A 194 1.70 -44.91 -7.76
CA LYS A 194 0.53 -44.70 -6.88
C LYS A 194 0.37 -45.80 -5.80
N PHE A 195 1.47 -46.37 -5.32
CA PHE A 195 1.45 -47.39 -4.27
C PHE A 195 1.11 -46.74 -2.92
N VAL A 196 0.00 -47.14 -2.33
CA VAL A 196 -0.43 -46.71 -0.99
C VAL A 196 -0.94 -47.92 -0.22
N ARG A 197 -0.39 -48.13 0.98
CA ARG A 197 -0.90 -49.13 1.93
C ARG A 197 -1.04 -48.54 3.32
N TRP A 198 -2.27 -48.41 3.79
CA TRP A 198 -2.57 -47.87 5.12
C TRP A 198 -2.11 -48.82 6.23
N VAL A 199 -1.50 -48.24 7.27
CA VAL A 199 -1.09 -48.93 8.51
C VAL A 199 -2.21 -48.85 9.55
N ASP A 200 -2.76 -47.65 9.72
CA ASP A 200 -3.85 -47.43 10.67
C ASP A 200 -5.20 -47.80 10.07
N GLU A 201 -6.15 -48.18 10.92
CA GLU A 201 -7.55 -48.30 10.52
C GLU A 201 -8.10 -46.96 10.04
N SER A 202 -9.14 -47.02 9.21
CA SER A 202 -9.85 -45.83 8.77
C SER A 202 -10.47 -45.12 9.96
N TRP A 203 -10.38 -43.79 9.99
CA TRP A 203 -11.12 -43.00 10.96
C TRP A 203 -12.63 -43.29 10.89
N PRO A 204 -13.35 -43.24 12.01
CA PRO A 204 -14.80 -43.28 11.98
C PRO A 204 -15.36 -42.17 11.09
N GLU A 205 -16.49 -42.42 10.42
CA GLU A 205 -17.09 -41.48 9.45
C GLU A 205 -17.30 -40.07 10.03
N ARG A 206 -17.64 -39.96 11.31
CA ARG A 206 -17.76 -38.68 12.01
C ARG A 206 -16.46 -37.88 12.01
N ALA A 207 -15.33 -38.55 12.26
CA ALA A 207 -14.01 -37.90 12.28
C ALA A 207 -13.59 -37.51 10.86
N GLN A 208 -13.79 -38.39 9.87
CA GLN A 208 -13.55 -38.08 8.45
C GLN A 208 -14.27 -36.80 8.00
N LYS A 209 -15.57 -36.68 8.30
CA LYS A 209 -16.36 -35.48 8.00
C LYS A 209 -15.81 -34.23 8.69
N SER A 210 -15.32 -34.39 9.93
CA SER A 210 -14.73 -33.30 10.70
C SER A 210 -13.41 -32.83 10.08
N PHE A 211 -12.54 -33.74 9.63
CA PHE A 211 -11.30 -33.40 8.93
C PHE A 211 -11.57 -32.70 7.59
N VAL A 212 -12.51 -33.21 6.79
CA VAL A 212 -12.89 -32.56 5.52
C VAL A 212 -13.39 -31.13 5.76
N ASN A 213 -14.27 -30.94 6.74
CA ASN A 213 -14.76 -29.61 7.08
C ASN A 213 -13.63 -28.69 7.59
N LEU A 214 -12.72 -29.22 8.42
CA LEU A 214 -11.56 -28.48 8.91
C LEU A 214 -10.69 -27.99 7.74
N TRP A 215 -10.36 -28.86 6.79
CA TRP A 215 -9.57 -28.49 5.62
C TRP A 215 -10.28 -27.51 4.69
N ARG A 216 -11.60 -27.67 4.49
CA ARG A 216 -12.41 -26.69 3.76
C ARG A 216 -12.29 -25.32 4.43
N THR A 217 -12.53 -25.24 5.73
CA THR A 217 -12.43 -23.98 6.48
C THR A 217 -11.01 -23.41 6.46
N ALA A 218 -9.98 -24.25 6.60
CA ALA A 218 -8.59 -23.82 6.52
C ALA A 218 -8.23 -23.26 5.13
N ARG A 219 -8.72 -23.88 4.04
CA ARG A 219 -8.57 -23.38 2.67
C ARG A 219 -9.26 -22.02 2.52
N LEU A 220 -10.51 -21.88 2.97
CA LEU A 220 -11.23 -20.59 2.95
C LEU A 220 -10.44 -19.49 3.67
N PHE A 221 -9.94 -19.75 4.88
CA PHE A 221 -9.14 -18.76 5.61
C PHE A 221 -7.82 -18.40 4.91
N ARG A 222 -7.16 -19.35 4.25
CA ARG A 222 -5.95 -19.06 3.46
C ARG A 222 -6.30 -18.15 2.28
N ASN A 223 -7.33 -18.53 1.52
CA ASN A 223 -7.78 -17.77 0.35
C ASN A 223 -8.25 -16.36 0.74
N ASP A 224 -9.01 -16.22 1.82
CA ASP A 224 -9.44 -14.91 2.35
C ASP A 224 -8.24 -14.06 2.78
N GLY A 225 -7.24 -14.67 3.41
CA GLY A 225 -6.00 -13.99 3.80
C GLY A 225 -5.21 -13.51 2.58
N GLU A 226 -5.11 -14.33 1.53
CA GLU A 226 -4.46 -13.98 0.27
C GLU A 226 -5.20 -12.86 -0.46
N ARG A 227 -6.54 -12.95 -0.52
CA ARG A 227 -7.40 -11.90 -1.08
C ARG A 227 -7.21 -10.58 -0.34
N THR A 228 -7.30 -10.60 1.00
CA THR A 228 -7.10 -9.41 1.83
C THR A 228 -5.71 -8.79 1.62
N ARG A 229 -4.68 -9.64 1.47
CA ARG A 229 -3.32 -9.18 1.17
C ARG A 229 -3.22 -8.58 -0.23
N ALA A 230 -3.88 -9.16 -1.22
CA ALA A 230 -3.93 -8.60 -2.57
C ALA A 230 -4.63 -7.24 -2.59
N GLU A 231 -5.75 -7.10 -1.89
CA GLU A 231 -6.49 -5.84 -1.73
C GLU A 231 -5.61 -4.76 -1.06
N LEU A 232 -4.87 -5.11 0.00
CA LEU A 232 -3.92 -4.19 0.65
C LEU A 232 -2.78 -3.77 -0.29
N ASN A 233 -2.26 -4.70 -1.09
CA ASN A 233 -1.21 -4.41 -2.07
C ASN A 233 -1.70 -3.42 -3.14
N VAL A 234 -2.91 -3.62 -3.67
CA VAL A 234 -3.54 -2.71 -4.64
C VAL A 234 -3.73 -1.33 -4.02
N SER A 235 -4.31 -1.26 -2.81
CA SER A 235 -4.48 0.01 -2.08
C SER A 235 -3.14 0.73 -1.86
N THR A 236 -2.09 -0.01 -1.53
CA THR A 236 -0.74 0.53 -1.35
C THR A 236 -0.17 1.09 -2.64
N ALA A 237 -0.36 0.39 -3.77
CA ALA A 237 0.10 0.84 -5.08
C ALA A 237 -0.58 2.15 -5.49
N LEU A 238 -1.91 2.23 -5.40
CA LEU A 238 -2.67 3.43 -5.71
C LEU A 238 -2.25 4.63 -4.84
N ARG A 239 -2.02 4.39 -3.54
CA ARG A 239 -1.52 5.44 -2.64
C ARG A 239 -0.13 5.94 -3.05
N ASN A 240 0.76 5.04 -3.47
CA ASN A 240 2.10 5.43 -3.90
C ASN A 240 2.06 6.24 -5.20
N GLU A 241 1.25 5.83 -6.18
CA GLU A 241 1.02 6.59 -7.42
C GLU A 241 0.50 8.01 -7.13
N ALA A 242 -0.48 8.13 -6.23
CA ALA A 242 -1.01 9.44 -5.82
C ALA A 242 0.04 10.32 -5.11
N LEU A 243 0.97 9.72 -4.36
CA LEU A 243 2.08 10.45 -3.73
C LEU A 243 3.08 10.94 -4.79
N GLU A 244 3.41 10.11 -5.77
CA GLU A 244 4.31 10.49 -6.88
C GLU A 244 3.73 11.65 -7.70
N GLU A 245 2.43 11.60 -8.03
CA GLU A 245 1.75 12.68 -8.72
C GLU A 245 1.78 13.98 -7.89
N LYS A 246 1.47 13.89 -6.59
CA LYS A 246 1.51 15.04 -5.67
C LYS A 246 2.91 15.65 -5.58
N GLU A 247 3.95 14.83 -5.52
CA GLU A 247 5.34 15.29 -5.50
C GLU A 247 5.71 15.98 -6.82
N SER A 248 5.28 15.43 -7.95
CA SER A 248 5.48 16.02 -9.28
C SER A 248 4.85 17.41 -9.39
N LEU A 249 3.56 17.53 -9.02
CA LEU A 249 2.82 18.81 -9.03
C LEU A 249 3.45 19.84 -8.07
N THR A 250 3.88 19.39 -6.90
CA THR A 250 4.56 20.26 -5.93
C THR A 250 5.87 20.79 -6.51
N ARG A 251 6.65 19.93 -7.18
CA ARG A 251 7.90 20.31 -7.84
C ARG A 251 7.66 21.30 -8.98
N GLU A 252 6.67 21.07 -9.82
CA GLU A 252 6.29 21.98 -10.90
C GLU A 252 5.89 23.35 -10.36
N THR A 253 5.01 23.38 -9.36
CA THR A 253 4.59 24.61 -8.67
C THR A 253 5.78 25.37 -8.10
N GLN A 254 6.74 24.67 -7.48
CA GLN A 254 7.97 25.30 -6.98
C GLN A 254 8.83 25.90 -8.10
N LEU A 255 8.92 25.24 -9.26
CA LEU A 255 9.64 25.76 -10.41
C LEU A 255 8.96 27.02 -10.97
N GLU A 256 7.63 27.04 -11.03
CA GLU A 256 6.89 28.22 -11.47
C GLU A 256 7.05 29.40 -10.49
N ILE A 257 6.96 29.13 -9.18
CA ILE A 257 7.26 30.12 -8.15
C ILE A 257 8.71 30.64 -8.29
N ALA A 258 9.68 29.78 -8.58
CA ALA A 258 11.06 30.20 -8.79
C ALA A 258 11.23 31.08 -10.04
N ARG A 259 10.54 30.74 -11.14
CA ARG A 259 10.53 31.53 -12.39
C ARG A 259 9.95 32.92 -12.15
N THR A 260 8.77 33.00 -11.52
CA THR A 260 8.10 34.26 -11.21
C THR A 260 8.93 35.14 -10.27
N LYS A 261 9.52 34.56 -9.22
CA LYS A 261 10.47 35.25 -8.33
C LYS A 261 11.67 35.82 -9.09
N THR A 262 12.22 35.05 -10.03
CA THR A 262 13.36 35.49 -10.85
C THR A 262 12.98 36.67 -11.75
N LEU A 263 11.82 36.61 -12.41
CA LEU A 263 11.30 37.70 -13.23
C LEU A 263 11.04 38.96 -12.40
N ALA A 264 10.38 38.82 -11.24
CA ALA A 264 10.15 39.91 -10.32
C ALA A 264 11.48 40.57 -9.90
N ALA A 265 12.48 39.77 -9.54
CA ALA A 265 13.81 40.28 -9.20
C ALA A 265 14.49 41.03 -10.38
N CYS A 266 14.34 40.54 -11.62
CA CYS A 266 14.80 41.26 -12.81
C CYS A 266 14.14 42.64 -12.95
N VAL A 267 12.81 42.69 -12.85
CA VAL A 267 12.05 43.94 -12.93
C VAL A 267 12.45 44.91 -11.81
N CYS A 268 12.57 44.42 -10.57
CA CYS A 268 13.04 45.23 -9.44
C CYS A 268 14.45 45.80 -9.70
N ARG A 269 15.39 45.00 -10.22
CA ARG A 269 16.74 45.47 -10.57
C ARG A 269 16.71 46.54 -11.65
N MET A 270 15.89 46.37 -12.69
CA MET A 270 15.74 47.38 -13.74
C MET A 270 15.21 48.70 -13.18
N TYR A 271 14.18 48.65 -12.34
CA TYR A 271 13.58 49.84 -11.73
C TYR A 271 14.55 50.54 -10.78
N GLN A 272 15.20 49.78 -9.88
CA GLN A 272 16.25 50.32 -9.00
C GLN A 272 17.40 50.95 -9.81
N GLY A 273 17.78 50.35 -10.93
CA GLY A 273 18.77 50.89 -11.85
C GLY A 273 18.32 52.21 -12.51
N LYS A 274 17.06 52.33 -12.90
CA LYS A 274 16.47 53.58 -13.43
C LYS A 274 16.48 54.67 -12.36
N MET A 275 15.99 54.37 -11.16
CA MET A 275 15.97 55.30 -10.03
C MET A 275 17.37 55.81 -9.67
N ARG A 276 18.38 54.93 -9.65
CA ARG A 276 19.78 55.34 -9.42
C ARG A 276 20.31 56.28 -10.50
N ARG A 277 19.98 56.05 -11.78
CA ARG A 277 20.37 56.94 -12.88
C ARG A 277 19.71 58.30 -12.77
N GLU A 278 18.40 58.35 -12.56
CA GLU A 278 17.66 59.60 -12.37
C GLU A 278 18.16 60.38 -11.15
N ALA A 279 18.46 59.70 -10.04
CA ALA A 279 19.05 60.34 -8.86
C ALA A 279 20.45 60.90 -9.15
N SER A 280 21.29 60.18 -9.90
CA SER A 280 22.63 60.65 -10.30
C SER A 280 22.55 61.86 -11.24
N GLU A 281 21.63 61.86 -12.21
CA GLU A 281 21.40 62.99 -13.10
C GLU A 281 20.90 64.22 -12.33
N ARG A 282 19.95 64.05 -11.40
CA ARG A 282 19.51 65.12 -10.50
C ARG A 282 20.65 65.70 -9.67
N ALA A 283 21.54 64.85 -9.15
CA ALA A 283 22.72 65.29 -8.40
C ALA A 283 23.71 66.07 -9.28
N LYS A 284 23.96 65.63 -10.52
CA LYS A 284 24.82 66.36 -11.48
C LYS A 284 24.26 67.74 -11.79
N ILE A 285 22.96 67.83 -12.11
CA ILE A 285 22.28 69.10 -12.38
C ILE A 285 22.36 70.02 -11.15
N ALA A 286 22.24 69.48 -9.93
CA ALA A 286 22.37 70.27 -8.71
C ALA A 286 23.78 70.85 -8.53
N LEU A 287 24.83 70.05 -8.74
CA LEU A 287 26.23 70.51 -8.68
C LEU A 287 26.54 71.57 -9.75
N GLU A 288 26.03 71.40 -10.97
CA GLU A 288 26.19 72.41 -12.03
C GLU A 288 25.49 73.73 -11.66
N LYS A 289 24.29 73.67 -11.09
CA LYS A 289 23.58 74.86 -10.61
C LYS A 289 24.35 75.58 -9.50
N GLU A 290 24.92 74.84 -8.55
CA GLU A 290 25.76 75.39 -7.47
C GLU A 290 27.02 76.06 -8.04
N LYS A 291 27.70 75.40 -8.98
CA LYS A 291 28.87 75.98 -9.66
C LYS A 291 28.52 77.30 -10.37
N VAL A 292 27.41 77.34 -11.09
CA VAL A 292 26.92 78.57 -11.75
C VAL A 292 26.57 79.66 -10.73
N ALA A 293 26.01 79.30 -9.57
CA ALA A 293 25.73 80.26 -8.50
C ALA A 293 27.03 80.87 -7.94
N LEU A 294 28.03 80.05 -7.65
CA LEU A 294 29.34 80.51 -7.18
C LEU A 294 30.07 81.38 -8.22
N GLU A 295 29.98 81.06 -9.50
CA GLU A 295 30.54 81.89 -10.57
C GLU A 295 29.85 83.26 -10.68
N LYS A 296 28.52 83.29 -10.52
CA LYS A 296 27.76 84.54 -10.46
C LYS A 296 28.14 85.39 -9.25
N GLU A 297 28.27 84.79 -8.07
CA GLU A 297 28.72 85.49 -6.86
C GLU A 297 30.14 86.07 -7.03
N LYS A 298 31.06 85.29 -7.60
CA LYS A 298 32.42 85.78 -7.93
C LYS A 298 32.38 86.98 -8.87
N ALA A 299 31.59 86.90 -9.95
CA ALA A 299 31.46 87.99 -10.92
C ALA A 299 30.83 89.26 -10.31
N VAL A 300 29.89 89.12 -9.38
CA VAL A 300 29.34 90.26 -8.62
C VAL A 300 30.43 90.87 -7.73
N SER A 301 31.15 90.05 -6.96
CA SER A 301 32.22 90.53 -6.07
C SER A 301 33.39 91.21 -6.80
N GLU A 302 33.68 90.79 -8.04
CA GLU A 302 34.71 91.41 -8.87
C GLU A 302 34.26 92.77 -9.41
N LYS A 303 32.98 92.90 -9.81
CA LYS A 303 32.39 94.18 -10.21
C LYS A 303 32.34 95.19 -9.07
N GLU A 304 32.15 94.76 -7.82
CA GLU A 304 32.16 95.66 -6.66
C GLU A 304 33.58 96.16 -6.30
N ARG A 305 34.63 95.50 -6.80
CA ARG A 305 36.03 95.89 -6.56
C ARG A 305 36.62 96.79 -7.66
N ALA A 306 36.01 96.85 -8.83
CA ALA A 306 36.44 97.64 -9.99
C ALA A 306 35.83 99.05 -9.97
#